data_AF-A0AA51RT65-F1
#
_entry.id   AF-A0AA51RT65-F1
#
_cell.length_a   1.000
_cell.length_b   1.000
_cell.length_c   1.000
_cell.angle_alpha   90.00
_cell.angle_beta   90.00
_cell.angle_gamma   90.00
#
_symmetry.space_group_name_H-M   'P 1'
#
loop_
_entity.id
_entity.type
_entity.pdbx_description
1 polymer ?
#
loop_
_entity_poly.entity_id
_entity_poly.type
_entity_poly.pdbx_seq_one_letter_code
_entity_poly.pdbx_strand_id
1 'polypeptide(L)'
;MNRFLKILWYAIVALASIFVIILVALFVLLSVKANSCGEDSDSVMFARGLSQDRLSKLYYDVERFSLDSNTPYFGLNRDESGLFPEPFSDIEAELVRPKQENIMLNGCFDHYVFLRFHGFESNKEYYPKRQIVLSWGEHDNAGSEVIWSEQ
;
A
#
# COMPACT_ATOMS: atom_id res chain seq x y z
N MET A 1 -9.04 34.32 47.09
CA MET A 1 -9.95 33.72 46.08
C MET A 1 -11.16 33.12 46.78
N ASN A 2 -12.36 33.68 46.58
CA ASN A 2 -13.58 33.26 47.27
C ASN A 2 -13.90 31.79 46.98
N ARG A 3 -14.52 31.08 47.94
CA ARG A 3 -14.91 29.66 47.79
C ARG A 3 -15.68 29.42 46.48
N PHE A 4 -16.52 30.37 46.08
CA PHE A 4 -17.25 30.36 44.81
C PHE A 4 -16.34 30.31 43.57
N LEU A 5 -15.29 31.15 43.52
CA LEU A 5 -14.32 31.16 42.42
C LEU A 5 -13.55 29.84 42.30
N LYS A 6 -13.25 29.17 43.42
CA LYS A 6 -12.63 27.85 43.42
C LYS A 6 -13.55 26.79 42.83
N ILE A 7 -14.82 26.78 43.22
CA ILE A 7 -15.82 25.83 42.70
C ILE A 7 -16.02 26.05 41.19
N LEU A 8 -16.14 27.30 40.76
CA LEU A 8 -16.27 27.65 39.34
C LEU A 8 -15.04 27.18 38.54
N TRP A 9 -13.84 27.38 39.06
CA TRP A 9 -12.60 26.90 38.42
C TRP A 9 -12.57 25.38 38.27
N TYR A 10 -12.91 24.63 39.33
CA TYR A 10 -12.96 23.16 39.24
C TYR A 10 -14.00 22.66 38.24
N ALA A 11 -15.17 23.32 38.16
CA ALA A 11 -16.19 22.98 37.17
C ALA A 11 -15.71 23.21 35.73
N ILE A 12 -15.01 24.33 35.48
CA ILE A 12 -14.42 24.62 34.16
C ILE A 12 -13.36 23.57 33.78
N VAL A 13 -12.46 23.25 34.71
CA VAL A 13 -11.42 22.23 34.48
C VAL A 13 -12.06 20.86 34.20
N ALA A 14 -13.06 20.45 34.98
CA ALA A 14 -13.75 19.18 34.77
C ALA A 14 -14.46 19.11 33.40
N LEU A 15 -15.15 20.19 33.00
CA LEU A 15 -15.78 20.27 31.68
C LEU A 15 -14.76 20.21 30.54
N ALA A 16 -13.64 20.93 30.67
CA ALA A 16 -12.56 20.88 29.70
C ALA A 16 -11.95 19.47 29.59
N SER A 17 -11.74 18.78 30.72
CA SER A 17 -11.25 17.40 30.73
C SER A 17 -12.21 16.43 30.04
N ILE A 18 -13.51 16.54 30.34
CA ILE A 18 -14.55 15.72 29.68
C ILE A 18 -14.55 15.97 28.17
N PHE A 19 -14.47 17.24 27.75
CA PHE A 19 -14.43 17.60 26.34
C PHE A 19 -13.21 17.00 25.62
N VAL A 20 -12.02 17.05 26.24
CA VAL A 20 -10.81 16.43 25.69
C VAL A 20 -10.97 14.91 25.57
N ILE A 21 -11.54 14.24 26.58
CA ILE A 21 -11.78 12.78 26.53
C ILE A 21 -12.73 12.43 25.38
N ILE A 22 -13.81 13.21 25.19
CA ILE A 22 -14.75 13.02 24.09
C ILE A 22 -14.05 13.19 22.74
N LEU A 23 -13.20 14.22 22.57
CA LEU A 23 -12.45 14.43 21.34
C LEU A 23 -11.48 13.28 21.04
N VAL A 24 -10.79 12.76 22.05
CA VAL A 24 -9.90 11.60 21.88
C VAL A 24 -10.70 10.35 21.51
N ALA A 25 -11.84 10.10 22.17
CA ALA A 25 -12.70 8.98 21.84
C ALA A 25 -13.27 9.09 20.42
N LEU A 26 -13.70 10.28 20.00
CA LEU A 26 -14.13 10.54 18.63
C LEU A 26 -13.01 10.33 17.62
N PHE A 27 -11.79 10.78 17.92
CA PHE A 27 -10.63 10.53 17.06
C PHE A 27 -10.39 9.02 16.90
N VAL A 28 -10.35 8.25 18.00
CA VAL A 28 -10.17 6.79 17.94
C VAL A 28 -11.30 6.09 17.17
N LEU A 29 -12.54 6.50 17.38
CA LEU A 29 -13.70 5.90 16.71
C LEU A 29 -13.80 6.29 15.22
N LEU A 30 -13.35 7.49 14.85
CA LEU A 30 -13.37 7.98 13.46
C LEU A 30 -12.10 7.62 12.68
N SER A 31 -11.01 7.25 13.35
CA SER A 31 -9.77 6.78 12.71
C SER A 31 -9.86 5.35 12.15
N VAL A 32 -11.05 4.74 12.08
CA VAL A 32 -11.24 3.39 11.55
C VAL A 32 -11.41 3.41 10.02
N LYS A 33 -10.31 3.74 9.36
CA LYS A 33 -9.76 2.92 8.28
C LYS A 33 -8.25 2.96 8.49
N ALA A 34 -7.77 2.25 9.51
CA ALA A 34 -6.39 1.82 9.46
C ALA A 34 -6.29 1.05 8.15
N ASN A 35 -5.55 1.57 7.17
CA ASN A 35 -5.24 0.83 5.97
C ASN A 35 -4.68 -0.50 6.47
N SER A 36 -5.42 -1.57 6.22
CA SER A 36 -4.93 -2.91 6.53
C SER A 36 -3.93 -3.23 5.42
N CYS A 37 -2.77 -3.75 5.80
CA CYS A 37 -1.84 -4.37 4.88
C CYS A 37 -1.83 -5.90 5.08
N GLY A 38 -2.91 -6.43 5.65
CA GLY A 38 -3.14 -7.86 5.81
C GLY A 38 -3.81 -8.50 4.60
N GLU A 39 -4.06 -9.81 4.70
CA GLU A 39 -4.66 -10.62 3.63
C GLU A 39 -6.02 -10.09 3.16
N ASP A 40 -6.83 -9.59 4.08
CA ASP A 40 -8.19 -9.11 3.79
C ASP A 40 -8.23 -7.60 3.46
N SER A 41 -7.10 -7.02 3.07
CA SER A 41 -7.04 -5.60 2.71
C SER A 41 -7.64 -5.33 1.33
N ASP A 42 -8.20 -4.12 1.15
CA ASP A 42 -8.74 -3.65 -0.14
C ASP A 42 -7.70 -3.80 -1.27
N SER A 43 -6.41 -3.56 -0.99
CA SER A 43 -5.32 -3.68 -1.96
C SER A 43 -5.00 -5.11 -2.36
N VAL A 44 -5.06 -6.07 -1.41
CA VAL A 44 -4.91 -7.50 -1.72
C VAL A 44 -6.12 -7.99 -2.53
N MET A 45 -7.33 -7.59 -2.14
CA MET A 45 -8.56 -7.92 -2.87
C MET A 45 -8.56 -7.35 -4.29
N PHE A 46 -8.11 -6.10 -4.47
CA PHE A 46 -7.93 -5.47 -5.77
C PHE A 46 -6.99 -6.29 -6.66
N ALA A 47 -5.81 -6.65 -6.14
CA ALA A 47 -4.83 -7.44 -6.89
C ALA A 47 -5.37 -8.82 -7.29
N ARG A 48 -6.05 -9.51 -6.38
CA ARG A 48 -6.74 -10.79 -6.63
C ARG A 48 -7.85 -10.66 -7.68
N GLY A 49 -8.50 -9.50 -7.74
CA GLY A 49 -9.59 -9.21 -8.66
C GLY A 49 -9.14 -8.89 -10.09
N LEU A 50 -7.84 -8.68 -10.34
CA LEU A 50 -7.33 -8.43 -11.68
C LEU A 50 -7.52 -9.66 -12.57
N SER A 51 -7.96 -9.44 -13.81
CA SER A 51 -8.09 -10.52 -14.79
C SER A 51 -6.72 -11.10 -15.16
N GLN A 52 -6.68 -12.38 -15.51
CA GLN A 52 -5.45 -13.04 -15.96
C GLN A 52 -4.84 -12.34 -17.19
N ASP A 53 -5.68 -11.82 -18.09
CA ASP A 53 -5.23 -11.01 -19.24
C ASP A 53 -4.56 -9.71 -18.80
N ARG A 54 -5.11 -9.02 -17.78
CA ARG A 54 -4.53 -7.78 -17.27
C ARG A 54 -3.22 -8.04 -16.54
N LEU A 55 -3.15 -9.10 -15.74
CA LEU A 55 -1.94 -9.55 -15.05
C LEU A 55 -0.83 -9.93 -16.03
N SER A 56 -1.17 -10.65 -17.10
CA SER A 56 -0.25 -10.97 -18.19
C SER A 56 0.32 -9.70 -18.83
N LYS A 57 -0.54 -8.75 -19.22
CA LYS A 57 -0.09 -7.45 -19.76
C LYS A 57 0.80 -6.70 -18.78
N LEU A 58 0.37 -6.62 -17.50
CA LEU A 58 1.12 -5.94 -16.44
C LEU A 58 2.52 -6.54 -16.29
N TYR A 59 2.66 -7.87 -16.37
CA TYR A 59 3.95 -8.54 -16.34
C TYR A 59 4.88 -8.03 -17.44
N TYR A 60 4.43 -8.09 -18.69
CA TYR A 60 5.25 -7.67 -19.84
C TYR A 60 5.50 -6.15 -19.86
N ASP A 61 4.56 -5.35 -19.35
CA ASP A 61 4.73 -3.91 -19.20
C ASP A 61 5.86 -3.61 -18.19
N VAL A 62 5.86 -4.27 -17.03
CA VAL A 62 6.94 -4.13 -16.04
C VAL A 62 8.27 -4.64 -16.59
N GLU A 63 8.30 -5.78 -17.29
CA GLU A 63 9.51 -6.32 -17.93
C GLU A 63 10.07 -5.33 -18.97
N ARG A 64 9.21 -4.75 -19.80
CA ARG A 64 9.63 -3.74 -20.78
C ARG A 64 10.24 -2.51 -20.11
N PHE A 65 9.59 -1.97 -19.08
CA PHE A 65 10.11 -0.79 -18.38
C PHE A 65 11.35 -1.11 -17.54
N SER A 66 11.50 -2.33 -17.04
CA SER A 66 12.70 -2.76 -16.31
C SER A 66 13.93 -2.79 -17.22
N LEU A 67 13.76 -3.05 -18.52
CA LEU A 67 14.83 -3.05 -19.52
C LEU A 67 15.16 -1.66 -20.09
N ASP A 68 14.21 -0.70 -20.06
CA ASP A 68 14.43 0.65 -20.60
C ASP A 68 15.45 1.45 -19.76
N SER A 69 16.48 2.00 -20.40
CA SER A 69 17.53 2.80 -19.75
C SER A 69 17.03 4.14 -19.20
N ASN A 70 15.89 4.64 -19.69
CA ASN A 70 15.30 5.90 -19.24
C ASN A 70 14.39 5.71 -18.01
N THR A 71 14.02 4.48 -17.67
CA THR A 71 13.17 4.21 -16.51
C THR A 71 13.94 4.49 -15.22
N PRO A 72 13.44 5.37 -14.33
CA PRO A 72 14.12 5.70 -13.07
C PRO A 72 14.23 4.48 -12.15
N TYR A 73 15.37 4.37 -11.45
CA TYR A 73 15.62 3.25 -10.54
C TYR A 73 14.67 3.23 -9.34
N PHE A 74 14.34 4.39 -8.79
CA PHE A 74 13.52 4.52 -7.57
C PHE A 74 12.00 4.44 -7.83
N GLY A 75 11.59 4.38 -9.10
CA GLY A 75 10.19 4.27 -9.49
C GLY A 75 9.73 5.35 -10.45
N LEU A 76 8.55 5.14 -11.02
CA LEU A 76 7.90 6.10 -11.89
C LEU A 76 7.33 7.25 -11.08
N ASN A 77 7.27 8.44 -11.69
CA ASN A 77 6.61 9.59 -11.09
C ASN A 77 5.13 9.60 -11.48
N ARG A 78 4.28 9.97 -10.53
CA ARG A 78 2.89 10.33 -10.81
C ARG A 78 2.82 11.70 -11.49
N ASP A 79 1.79 11.92 -12.29
CA ASP A 79 1.47 13.22 -12.87
C ASP A 79 0.81 14.17 -11.85
N GLU A 80 0.43 15.37 -12.29
CA GLU A 80 -0.25 16.37 -11.45
C GLU A 80 -1.62 15.89 -10.93
N SER A 81 -2.23 14.91 -11.59
CA SER A 81 -3.49 14.29 -11.17
C SER A 81 -3.28 13.11 -10.21
N GLY A 82 -2.03 12.76 -9.90
CA GLY A 82 -1.69 11.64 -9.03
C GLY A 82 -1.72 10.28 -9.73
N LEU A 83 -1.78 10.23 -11.06
CA LEU A 83 -1.80 8.98 -11.83
C LEU A 83 -0.40 8.61 -12.30
N PHE A 84 -0.10 7.32 -12.33
CA PHE A 84 1.10 6.83 -13.01
C PHE A 84 0.91 6.91 -14.53
N PRO A 85 2.01 7.06 -15.31
CA PRO A 85 1.92 7.02 -16.76
C PRO A 85 1.40 5.67 -17.24
N GLU A 86 0.74 5.66 -18.40
CA GLU A 86 0.36 4.44 -19.10
C GLU A 86 1.59 3.52 -19.26
N PRO A 87 1.46 2.20 -19.03
CA PRO A 87 0.21 1.44 -18.85
C PRO A 87 -0.14 1.16 -17.37
N PHE A 88 0.32 1.99 -16.42
CA PHE A 88 0.14 1.77 -14.98
C PHE A 88 -0.93 2.65 -14.34
N SER A 89 -1.66 3.43 -15.14
CA SER A 89 -2.64 4.43 -14.68
C SER A 89 -3.86 3.81 -13.99
N ASP A 90 -4.19 2.56 -14.32
CA ASP A 90 -5.31 1.78 -13.77
C ASP A 90 -4.95 0.97 -12.52
N ILE A 91 -3.67 0.91 -12.15
CA ILE A 91 -3.21 0.17 -10.98
C ILE A 91 -3.29 1.08 -9.75
N GLU A 92 -4.01 0.64 -8.72
CA GLU A 92 -4.05 1.27 -7.39
C GLU A 92 -2.73 1.04 -6.65
N ALA A 93 -1.66 1.67 -7.14
CA ALA A 93 -0.31 1.56 -6.60
C ALA A 93 0.10 2.79 -5.80
N GLU A 94 0.88 2.58 -4.75
CA GLU A 94 1.66 3.63 -4.08
C GLU A 94 3.00 3.90 -4.78
N LEU A 95 3.66 2.84 -5.26
CA LEU A 95 4.94 2.95 -5.97
C LEU A 95 5.00 1.92 -7.11
N VAL A 96 5.42 2.36 -8.30
CA VAL A 96 5.72 1.49 -9.43
C VAL A 96 7.21 1.51 -9.68
N ARG A 97 7.90 0.39 -9.45
CA ARG A 97 9.38 0.30 -9.50
C ARG A 97 9.85 -0.80 -10.45
N PRO A 98 9.77 -0.60 -11.78
CA PRO A 98 10.07 -1.66 -12.75
C PRO A 98 11.52 -2.18 -12.64
N LYS A 99 12.49 -1.29 -12.37
CA LYS A 99 13.91 -1.65 -12.15
C LYS A 99 14.15 -2.52 -10.91
N GLN A 100 13.22 -2.50 -9.97
CA GLN A 100 13.24 -3.33 -8.76
C GLN A 100 12.19 -4.44 -8.82
N GLU A 101 11.56 -4.63 -9.99
CA GLU A 101 10.69 -5.77 -10.28
C GLU A 101 9.51 -5.87 -9.29
N ASN A 102 9.00 -4.72 -8.85
CA ASN A 102 7.86 -4.68 -7.94
C ASN A 102 6.97 -3.45 -8.12
N ILE A 103 5.73 -3.61 -7.69
CA ILE A 103 4.75 -2.54 -7.50
C ILE A 103 4.26 -2.63 -6.05
N MET A 104 4.36 -1.53 -5.30
CA MET A 104 3.75 -1.39 -3.98
C MET A 104 2.31 -0.94 -4.17
N LEU A 105 1.34 -1.71 -3.69
CA LEU A 105 -0.08 -1.36 -3.73
C LEU A 105 -0.48 -0.51 -2.52
N ASN A 106 0.09 -0.79 -1.35
CA ASN A 106 -0.21 -0.07 -0.11
C ASN A 106 0.92 -0.24 0.92
N GLY A 107 0.97 0.67 1.89
CA GLY A 107 1.91 0.64 3.01
C GLY A 107 1.26 1.12 4.31
N CYS A 108 1.47 0.37 5.39
CA CYS A 108 0.86 0.57 6.70
C CYS A 108 1.96 0.42 7.77
N PHE A 109 2.63 1.52 8.12
CA PHE A 109 3.84 1.51 8.95
C PHE A 109 4.94 0.61 8.35
N ASP A 110 5.17 -0.55 8.96
CA ASP A 110 6.13 -1.59 8.64
C ASP A 110 5.53 -2.72 7.78
N HIS A 111 4.22 -2.68 7.50
CA HIS A 111 3.53 -3.65 6.64
C HIS A 111 3.34 -3.10 5.23
N TYR A 112 3.46 -3.95 4.22
CA TYR A 112 3.31 -3.56 2.82
C TYR A 112 2.55 -4.60 2.02
N VAL A 113 1.88 -4.15 0.96
CA VAL A 113 1.29 -5.03 -0.05
C VAL A 113 2.07 -4.83 -1.35
N PHE A 114 2.69 -5.89 -1.86
CA PHE A 114 3.50 -5.85 -3.07
C PHE A 114 3.04 -6.86 -4.11
N LEU A 115 3.09 -6.42 -5.37
CA LEU A 115 3.24 -7.30 -6.53
C LEU A 115 4.73 -7.43 -6.82
N ARG A 116 5.28 -8.64 -6.75
CA ARG A 116 6.67 -8.96 -7.10
C ARG A 116 6.69 -9.72 -8.42
N PHE A 117 7.59 -9.34 -9.31
CA PHE A 117 7.70 -9.88 -10.66
C PHE A 117 8.93 -10.78 -10.74
N HIS A 118 8.70 -12.06 -11.00
CA HIS A 118 9.72 -13.11 -11.03
C HIS A 118 9.90 -13.62 -12.45
N GLY A 119 11.07 -14.13 -12.81
CA GLY A 119 11.35 -14.66 -14.15
C GLY A 119 11.86 -13.61 -15.13
N PHE A 120 12.31 -12.46 -14.61
CA PHE A 120 13.04 -11.46 -15.39
C PHE A 120 14.49 -11.91 -15.56
N GLU A 121 15.16 -11.44 -16.62
CA GLU A 121 16.55 -11.81 -16.89
C GLU A 121 17.48 -11.52 -15.69
N SER A 122 17.22 -10.45 -14.95
CA SER A 122 17.94 -10.04 -13.73
C SER A 122 17.74 -10.96 -12.52
N ASN A 123 16.64 -11.71 -12.46
CA ASN A 123 16.31 -12.54 -11.29
C ASN A 123 16.01 -14.01 -11.61
N LYS A 124 16.09 -14.42 -12.89
CA LYS A 124 15.73 -15.77 -13.35
C LYS A 124 16.54 -16.90 -12.72
N GLU A 125 17.75 -16.61 -12.24
CA GLU A 125 18.60 -17.59 -11.56
C GLU A 125 17.93 -18.06 -10.25
N TYR A 126 17.28 -17.14 -9.53
CA TYR A 126 16.58 -17.42 -8.28
C TYR A 126 15.11 -17.77 -8.51
N TYR A 127 14.48 -17.13 -9.50
CA TYR A 127 13.08 -17.29 -9.83
C TYR A 127 12.91 -17.63 -11.31
N PRO A 128 13.09 -18.90 -11.71
CA PRO A 128 13.15 -19.28 -13.13
C PRO A 128 11.80 -19.20 -13.86
N LYS A 129 10.69 -19.08 -13.12
CA LYS A 129 9.35 -19.01 -13.70
C LYS A 129 8.90 -17.56 -13.80
N ARG A 130 8.31 -17.22 -14.95
CA ARG A 130 7.61 -15.95 -15.15
C ARG A 130 6.30 -15.94 -14.38
N GLN A 131 6.23 -15.14 -13.33
CA GLN A 131 5.07 -15.10 -12.45
C GLN A 131 4.97 -13.75 -11.72
N ILE A 132 3.75 -13.44 -11.28
CA ILE A 132 3.47 -12.33 -10.36
C ILE A 132 3.11 -12.93 -9.01
N VAL A 133 3.87 -12.56 -7.99
CA VAL A 133 3.64 -12.95 -6.59
C VAL A 133 3.07 -11.75 -5.84
N LEU A 134 1.85 -11.91 -5.32
CA LEU A 134 1.26 -10.98 -4.37
C LEU A 134 1.76 -11.34 -2.98
N SER A 135 2.23 -10.34 -2.22
CA SER A 135 2.68 -10.51 -0.83
C SER A 135 2.10 -9.39 0.04
N TRP A 136 1.83 -9.71 1.31
CA TRP A 136 1.26 -8.79 2.29
C TRP A 136 1.88 -9.00 3.68
N GLY A 137 1.81 -7.96 4.52
CA GLY A 137 2.28 -7.98 5.91
C GLY A 137 3.66 -7.35 6.14
N GLU A 138 4.24 -7.57 7.32
CA GLU A 138 5.48 -6.93 7.80
C GLU A 138 6.73 -7.47 7.07
N HIS A 139 6.73 -8.77 6.74
CA HIS A 139 7.87 -9.50 6.21
C HIS A 139 7.46 -10.53 5.16
N ASP A 140 8.42 -11.04 4.39
CA ASP A 140 8.20 -12.05 3.33
C ASP A 140 7.53 -13.36 3.83
N ASN A 141 7.41 -13.57 5.15
CA ASN A 141 6.77 -14.72 5.77
C ASN A 141 5.31 -14.50 6.22
N ALA A 142 4.77 -13.29 6.10
CA ALA A 142 3.42 -12.99 6.59
C ALA A 142 2.33 -13.59 5.69
N GLY A 143 2.48 -13.43 4.37
CA GLY A 143 1.65 -14.13 3.39
C GLY A 143 2.07 -13.80 1.97
N SER A 144 2.05 -14.81 1.10
CA SER A 144 2.23 -14.61 -0.33
C SER A 144 1.49 -15.66 -1.15
N GLU A 145 1.12 -15.29 -2.36
CA GLU A 145 0.47 -16.18 -3.31
C GLU A 145 0.86 -15.82 -4.75
N VAL A 146 0.87 -16.82 -5.63
CA VAL A 146 1.06 -16.59 -7.07
C VAL A 146 -0.30 -16.24 -7.67
N ILE A 147 -0.45 -15.01 -8.17
CA ILE A 147 -1.71 -14.55 -8.79
C ILE A 147 -1.69 -14.67 -10.32
N TRP A 148 -0.51 -14.87 -10.91
CA TRP A 148 -0.33 -15.13 -12.33
C TRP A 148 0.96 -15.92 -12.58
N SER A 149 0.94 -16.83 -13.55
CA SER A 149 2.11 -17.56 -14.06
C SER A 149 1.95 -17.75 -15.56
N GLU A 150 3.04 -17.59 -16.32
CA GLU A 150 3.09 -17.97 -17.73
C GLU A 150 2.86 -19.48 -17.86
N GLN A 151 1.98 -19.90 -18.78
CA GLN A 151 1.61 -21.30 -19.03
C GLN A 151 2.56 -21.97 -20.01
#